data_AF-A0A0C3ERS4-F1
#
_entry.id   AF-A0A0C3ERS4-F1
#
_cell.length_a   1.000
_cell.length_b   1.000
_cell.length_c   1.000
_cell.angle_alpha   90.00
_cell.angle_beta   90.00
_cell.angle_gamma   90.00
#
_symmetry.space_group_name_H-M   'P 1'
#
loop_
_entity.id
_entity.type
_entity.pdbx_description
1 polymer ?
#
loop_
_entity_poly.entity_id
_entity_poly.type
_entity_poly.pdbx_seq_one_letter_code
_entity_poly.pdbx_strand_id
1 'polypeptide(L)'
;FLRRIESMGQFAPQLVLLDTHCRGDADNGYTFQTKPNISVYHRSLSGKVPEGCDSSLINMHIEFKQYDWDNPFTCPPCDRHDTTFISTKPNETNTLGQIGAYVAVQLASQFCMHCFSVYIIHDAARIIQWERDGAIIMEPIYYNIDSALVRFFSQFSQAPPELCSINTMVSPVPACEAKLAIDKLKSPETTAMFQTTVPRTKGSSAFLILFPCPDMNTTIPFCCGTCACPAYDPTGECIVYFKDSWCVSADDIFPEGEIYAELAANKVLHVAHCLASGDVEHLPEQKPHAQEYSKHPWACQKGLEITSHIHYHLILDLVGEALTNFRSSRELVQAIHDALIGELHPSS
;
A
#
# COMPACT_ATOMS: atom_id res chain seq x y z
N PHE A 1 -4.21 -13.19 28.04
CA PHE A 1 -3.45 -12.46 27.01
C PHE A 1 -3.74 -10.96 27.03
N LEU A 2 -5.00 -10.50 26.96
CA LEU A 2 -5.37 -9.07 27.08
C LEU A 2 -4.69 -8.33 28.26
N ARG A 3 -4.69 -8.89 29.47
CA ARG A 3 -3.95 -8.31 30.63
C ARG A 3 -2.43 -8.17 30.41
N ARG A 4 -1.81 -9.05 29.61
CA ARG A 4 -0.39 -8.93 29.27
C ARG A 4 -0.17 -7.86 28.20
N ILE A 5 -1.09 -7.71 27.26
CA ILE A 5 -1.06 -6.61 26.29
C ILE A 5 -1.21 -5.25 26.98
N GLU A 6 -2.13 -5.13 27.92
CA GLU A 6 -2.25 -3.92 28.75
C GLU A 6 -0.95 -3.61 29.48
N SER A 7 -0.24 -4.63 29.99
CA SER A 7 1.09 -4.44 30.59
C SER A 7 2.17 -4.05 29.58
N MET A 8 2.07 -4.44 28.30
CA MET A 8 3.00 -4.00 27.26
C MET A 8 2.88 -2.50 26.95
N GLY A 9 1.71 -1.90 27.17
CA GLY A 9 1.52 -0.46 27.03
C GLY A 9 2.47 0.38 27.91
N GLN A 10 3.00 -0.18 29.00
CA GLN A 10 4.01 0.49 29.84
C GLN A 10 5.36 0.66 29.13
N PHE A 11 5.68 -0.22 28.18
CA PHE A 11 6.97 -0.23 27.46
C PHE A 11 6.89 0.46 26.10
N ALA A 12 5.68 0.81 25.65
CA ALA A 12 5.39 1.46 24.37
C ALA A 12 4.38 2.61 24.58
N PRO A 13 4.77 3.70 25.26
CA PRO A 13 3.84 4.73 25.73
C PRO A 13 3.15 5.51 24.60
N GLN A 14 3.72 5.52 23.38
CA GLN A 14 3.11 6.15 22.21
C GLN A 14 2.13 5.23 21.49
N LEU A 15 2.09 3.94 21.82
CA LEU A 15 1.17 3.00 21.21
C LEU A 15 -0.07 2.84 22.07
N VAL A 16 -1.21 2.70 21.41
CA VAL A 16 -2.49 2.36 22.01
C VAL A 16 -2.95 1.05 21.39
N LEU A 17 -2.94 0.00 22.20
CA LEU A 17 -3.38 -1.33 21.81
C LEU A 17 -4.86 -1.44 22.20
N LEU A 18 -5.74 -1.40 21.20
CA LEU A 18 -7.18 -1.43 21.37
C LEU A 18 -7.72 -2.81 21.02
N ASP A 19 -8.52 -3.40 21.93
CA ASP A 19 -9.27 -4.61 21.62
C ASP A 19 -10.39 -4.30 20.63
N THR A 20 -10.25 -4.80 19.40
CA THR A 20 -11.15 -4.54 18.27
C THR A 20 -11.89 -5.79 17.81
N HIS A 21 -11.76 -6.92 18.53
CA HIS A 21 -12.36 -8.20 18.12
C HIS A 21 -13.88 -8.17 17.96
N CYS A 22 -14.58 -7.17 18.54
CA CYS A 22 -16.02 -6.95 18.42
C CYS A 22 -16.39 -5.69 17.64
N ARG A 23 -15.42 -4.87 17.25
CA ARG A 23 -15.61 -3.57 16.59
C ARG A 23 -14.70 -3.48 15.36
N GLY A 24 -14.98 -4.33 14.38
CA GLY A 24 -14.24 -4.35 13.13
C GLY A 24 -14.63 -3.19 12.22
N ASP A 25 -13.77 -2.89 11.26
CA ASP A 25 -13.97 -1.89 10.24
C ASP A 25 -14.83 -2.46 9.10
N ALA A 26 -16.05 -1.96 8.97
CA ALA A 26 -16.98 -2.31 7.89
C ALA A 26 -16.94 -1.29 6.73
N ASP A 27 -16.38 -0.11 6.95
CA ASP A 27 -16.34 0.99 5.98
C ASP A 27 -14.99 1.00 5.24
N ASN A 28 -14.50 -0.19 4.92
CA ASN A 28 -13.14 -0.40 4.43
C ASN A 28 -13.04 -0.57 2.90
N GLY A 29 -14.16 -0.40 2.21
CA GLY A 29 -14.30 -0.58 0.76
C GLY A 29 -14.58 -2.02 0.32
N TYR A 30 -14.25 -3.04 1.12
CA TYR A 30 -14.42 -4.45 0.78
C TYR A 30 -15.77 -5.04 1.21
N THR A 31 -16.11 -6.20 0.65
CA THR A 31 -17.33 -6.96 1.00
C THR A 31 -17.23 -7.64 2.37
N PHE A 32 -16.09 -7.60 3.04
CA PHE A 32 -15.85 -8.23 4.33
C PHE A 32 -15.42 -7.21 5.38
N GLN A 33 -15.75 -7.48 6.63
CA GLN A 33 -15.33 -6.65 7.75
C GLN A 33 -13.90 -6.99 8.18
N THR A 34 -13.04 -5.97 8.28
CA THR A 34 -11.69 -6.10 8.82
C THR A 34 -11.76 -6.08 10.33
N LYS A 35 -11.44 -7.20 10.96
CA LYS A 35 -11.72 -7.41 12.39
C LYS A 35 -10.55 -8.10 13.10
N PRO A 36 -9.36 -7.48 13.11
CA PRO A 36 -8.25 -8.00 13.90
C PRO A 36 -8.65 -8.05 15.37
N ASN A 37 -8.09 -9.00 16.11
CA ASN A 37 -8.34 -9.04 17.55
C ASN A 37 -7.92 -7.73 18.22
N ILE A 38 -6.77 -7.17 17.83
CA ILE A 38 -6.26 -5.93 18.42
C ILE A 38 -5.71 -5.03 17.32
N SER A 39 -6.12 -3.76 17.37
CA SER A 39 -5.61 -2.70 16.52
C SER A 39 -4.64 -1.83 17.31
N VAL A 40 -3.48 -1.56 16.73
CA VAL A 40 -2.43 -0.74 17.35
C VAL A 40 -2.38 0.61 16.64
N TYR A 41 -2.57 1.66 17.43
CA TYR A 41 -2.53 3.05 16.97
C TYR A 41 -1.37 3.80 17.61
N HIS A 42 -0.74 4.68 16.86
CA HIS A 42 0.34 5.54 17.34
C HIS A 42 -0.22 6.92 17.65
N ARG A 43 -0.12 7.35 18.92
CA ARG A 43 -0.77 8.58 19.43
C ARG A 43 -0.44 9.83 18.62
N SER A 44 0.83 10.00 18.24
CA SER A 44 1.27 11.17 17.49
C SER A 44 0.95 11.11 16.00
N LEU A 45 0.65 9.93 15.44
CA LEU A 45 0.45 9.74 14.00
C LEU A 45 -1.04 9.67 13.66
N SER A 46 -1.82 8.94 14.45
CA SER A 46 -3.27 8.80 14.22
C SER A 46 -4.06 10.02 14.70
N GLY A 47 -3.48 10.89 15.55
CA GLY A 47 -4.10 12.10 16.11
C GLY A 47 -5.21 11.81 17.13
N LYS A 48 -6.24 11.07 16.72
CA LYS A 48 -7.33 10.56 17.56
C LYS A 48 -7.37 9.04 17.47
N VAL A 49 -7.43 8.37 18.62
CA VAL A 49 -7.64 6.92 18.67
C VAL A 49 -9.12 6.61 18.41
N PRO A 50 -9.45 5.78 17.42
CA PRO A 50 -10.83 5.37 17.13
C PRO A 50 -11.44 4.52 18.26
N GLU A 51 -12.77 4.36 18.23
CA GLU A 51 -13.49 3.48 19.17
C GLU A 51 -13.45 1.99 18.78
N GLY A 52 -12.98 1.69 17.57
CA GLY A 52 -12.91 0.34 16.98
C GLY A 52 -11.70 0.22 16.05
N CYS A 53 -11.73 -0.77 15.15
CA CYS A 53 -10.78 -0.87 14.06
C CYS A 53 -11.12 0.21 13.02
N ASP A 54 -10.10 0.96 12.60
CA ASP A 54 -10.16 1.89 11.48
C ASP A 54 -8.92 1.63 10.62
N SER A 55 -9.14 1.04 9.46
CA SER A 55 -8.03 0.61 8.59
C SER A 55 -7.30 1.77 7.95
N SER A 56 -7.87 2.98 7.97
CA SER A 56 -7.21 4.21 7.49
C SER A 56 -6.25 4.82 8.51
N LEU A 57 -6.35 4.42 9.79
CA LEU A 57 -5.55 4.98 10.89
C LEU A 57 -4.68 3.96 11.63
N ILE A 58 -4.94 2.67 11.46
CA ILE A 58 -4.22 1.59 12.14
C ILE A 58 -2.74 1.55 11.71
N ASN A 59 -1.82 1.42 12.66
CA ASN A 59 -0.38 1.28 12.35
C ASN A 59 0.05 -0.19 12.26
N MET A 60 -0.59 -1.07 13.04
CA MET A 60 -0.29 -2.50 13.09
C MET A 60 -1.51 -3.24 13.63
N HIS A 61 -1.73 -4.46 13.16
CA HIS A 61 -2.74 -5.35 13.74
C HIS A 61 -2.08 -6.55 14.43
N ILE A 62 -2.75 -7.06 15.47
CA ILE A 62 -2.37 -8.28 16.17
C ILE A 62 -3.53 -9.28 16.07
N GLU A 63 -3.24 -10.46 15.55
CA GLU A 63 -4.20 -11.56 15.43
C GLU A 63 -3.78 -12.72 16.33
N PHE A 64 -4.74 -13.28 17.06
CA PHE A 64 -4.58 -14.39 17.97
C PHE A 64 -5.32 -15.62 17.44
N LYS A 65 -4.62 -16.75 17.42
CA LYS A 65 -5.24 -18.07 17.22
C LYS A 65 -5.00 -18.96 18.42
N GLN A 66 -6.04 -19.72 18.76
CA GLN A 66 -6.01 -20.64 19.91
C GLN A 66 -5.50 -22.03 19.53
N TYR A 67 -5.69 -22.47 18.29
CA TYR A 67 -5.49 -23.86 17.91
C TYR A 67 -4.40 -23.99 16.85
N ASP A 68 -3.57 -25.02 16.99
CA ASP A 68 -2.47 -25.31 16.05
C ASP A 68 -2.93 -25.50 14.59
N TRP A 69 -4.16 -25.98 14.38
CA TRP A 69 -4.74 -26.13 13.03
C TRP A 69 -5.09 -24.79 12.36
N ASP A 70 -4.94 -23.66 13.06
CA ASP A 70 -5.07 -22.32 12.50
C ASP A 70 -3.70 -21.70 12.21
N ASN A 71 -2.58 -22.40 12.46
CA ASN A 71 -1.23 -21.89 12.21
C ASN A 71 -0.84 -21.99 10.73
N PRO A 72 -0.73 -20.87 9.98
CA PRO A 72 -0.34 -20.91 8.57
C PRO A 72 1.14 -21.22 8.35
N PHE A 73 1.97 -21.15 9.39
CA PHE A 73 3.43 -21.20 9.27
C PHE A 73 3.99 -22.52 9.79
N THR A 74 4.80 -23.17 8.96
CA THR A 74 5.63 -24.31 9.37
C THR A 74 6.93 -23.79 9.96
N CYS A 75 7.46 -24.48 10.99
CA CYS A 75 8.80 -24.19 11.49
C CYS A 75 9.79 -25.07 10.71
N PRO A 76 10.57 -24.51 9.78
CA PRO A 76 11.45 -25.32 8.95
C PRO A 76 12.62 -25.89 9.78
N PRO A 77 13.09 -27.11 9.46
CA PRO A 77 14.32 -27.65 10.03
C PRO A 77 15.55 -26.81 9.60
N CYS A 78 16.75 -27.21 10.01
CA CYS A 78 17.98 -26.49 9.67
C CYS A 78 18.20 -26.34 8.15
N ASP A 79 17.72 -27.30 7.35
CA ASP A 79 17.69 -27.19 5.89
C ASP A 79 16.37 -26.58 5.41
N ARG A 80 16.47 -25.38 4.84
CA ARG A 80 15.33 -24.55 4.42
C ARG A 80 15.12 -24.57 2.91
N HIS A 81 15.95 -25.28 2.16
CA HIS A 81 15.84 -25.33 0.70
C HIS A 81 14.63 -26.15 0.25
N ASP A 82 14.36 -27.29 0.91
CA ASP A 82 13.30 -28.22 0.54
C ASP A 82 12.01 -28.11 1.37
N THR A 83 11.93 -27.10 2.24
CA THR A 83 10.81 -26.91 3.16
C THR A 83 9.88 -25.80 2.69
N THR A 84 8.60 -26.14 2.53
CA THR A 84 7.54 -25.15 2.28
C THR A 84 7.19 -24.47 3.61
N PHE A 85 7.38 -23.14 3.68
CA PHE A 85 7.12 -22.35 4.89
C PHE A 85 5.63 -22.15 5.18
N ILE A 86 4.82 -22.10 4.12
CA ILE A 86 3.37 -21.90 4.21
C ILE A 86 2.67 -23.25 4.13
N SER A 87 1.68 -23.45 4.98
CA SER A 87 0.85 -24.65 4.92
C SER A 87 -0.24 -24.58 3.85
N THR A 88 -0.55 -25.75 3.28
CA THR A 88 -1.59 -25.95 2.27
C THR A 88 -2.89 -26.52 2.85
N LYS A 89 -2.99 -26.67 4.18
CA LYS A 89 -4.21 -27.19 4.81
C LYS A 89 -5.31 -26.10 4.83
N PRO A 90 -6.59 -26.45 4.62
CA PRO A 90 -7.66 -25.46 4.45
C PRO A 90 -7.76 -24.41 5.57
N ASN A 91 -7.74 -24.81 6.85
CA ASN A 91 -7.88 -23.86 7.98
C ASN A 91 -6.66 -22.92 8.10
N GLU A 92 -5.48 -23.46 7.85
CA GLU A 92 -4.20 -22.75 7.91
C GLU A 92 -4.14 -21.74 6.74
N THR A 93 -4.53 -22.14 5.53
CA THR A 93 -4.69 -21.25 4.38
C THR A 93 -5.75 -20.17 4.60
N ASN A 94 -6.89 -20.50 5.22
CA ASN A 94 -7.91 -19.50 5.56
C ASN A 94 -7.38 -18.46 6.55
N THR A 95 -6.57 -18.86 7.54
CA THR A 95 -5.95 -17.94 8.47
C THR A 95 -4.95 -17.03 7.77
N LEU A 96 -4.13 -17.57 6.85
CA LEU A 96 -3.23 -16.75 6.04
C LEU A 96 -3.99 -15.74 5.18
N GLY A 97 -5.08 -16.19 4.54
CA GLY A 97 -5.97 -15.32 3.77
C GLY A 97 -6.61 -14.21 4.61
N GLN A 98 -7.01 -14.52 5.85
CA GLN A 98 -7.57 -13.54 6.78
C GLN A 98 -6.56 -12.46 7.17
N ILE A 99 -5.35 -12.83 7.63
CA ILE A 99 -4.34 -11.84 8.01
C ILE A 99 -3.83 -11.05 6.80
N GLY A 100 -3.71 -11.70 5.64
CA GLY A 100 -3.39 -11.04 4.38
C GLY A 100 -4.47 -10.05 3.95
N ALA A 101 -5.76 -10.38 4.17
CA ALA A 101 -6.87 -9.49 3.87
C ALA A 101 -6.84 -8.21 4.74
N TYR A 102 -6.43 -8.31 6.01
CA TYR A 102 -6.29 -7.12 6.88
C TYR A 102 -5.18 -6.19 6.41
N VAL A 103 -4.03 -6.75 6.03
CA VAL A 103 -2.94 -5.99 5.43
C VAL A 103 -3.38 -5.33 4.14
N ALA A 104 -4.06 -6.08 3.29
CA ALA A 104 -4.56 -5.63 2.01
C ALA A 104 -5.44 -4.37 2.15
N VAL A 105 -6.34 -4.38 3.12
CA VAL A 105 -7.18 -3.24 3.45
C VAL A 105 -6.33 -2.07 3.94
N GLN A 106 -5.42 -2.31 4.89
CA GLN A 106 -4.53 -1.26 5.43
C GLN A 106 -3.69 -0.59 4.33
N LEU A 107 -3.07 -1.37 3.45
CA LEU A 107 -2.23 -0.88 2.35
C LEU A 107 -3.05 -0.19 1.24
N ALA A 108 -4.35 -0.46 1.13
CA ALA A 108 -5.23 0.26 0.22
C ALA A 108 -5.74 1.58 0.84
N SER A 109 -5.98 1.59 2.16
CA SER A 109 -6.50 2.75 2.90
C SER A 109 -5.44 3.81 3.21
N GLN A 110 -4.17 3.46 3.13
CA GLN A 110 -3.07 4.30 3.57
C GLN A 110 -1.96 4.33 2.51
N PHE A 111 -1.30 5.48 2.37
CA PHE A 111 -0.07 5.60 1.62
C PHE A 111 1.08 4.97 2.40
N CYS A 112 1.15 3.64 2.35
CA CYS A 112 2.13 2.83 3.05
C CYS A 112 3.00 2.03 2.08
N MET A 113 4.29 1.97 2.40
CA MET A 113 5.32 1.21 1.66
C MET A 113 5.34 -0.27 2.06
N HIS A 114 5.16 -0.50 3.35
CA HIS A 114 5.09 -1.80 3.99
C HIS A 114 4.12 -1.68 5.17
N CYS A 115 3.78 -2.76 5.86
CA CYS A 115 3.11 -2.67 7.15
C CYS A 115 3.58 -3.80 8.07
N PHE A 116 3.39 -3.63 9.37
CA PHE A 116 3.69 -4.68 10.34
C PHE A 116 2.42 -5.35 10.84
N SER A 117 2.52 -6.63 11.16
CA SER A 117 1.54 -7.32 11.99
C SER A 117 2.21 -8.29 12.96
N VAL A 118 1.47 -8.65 14.02
CA VAL A 118 1.92 -9.67 14.96
C VAL A 118 0.91 -10.80 14.98
N TYR A 119 1.36 -11.99 14.64
CA TYR A 119 0.57 -13.22 14.73
C TYR A 119 0.94 -13.97 16.00
N ILE A 120 -0.05 -14.35 16.81
CA ILE A 120 0.18 -14.99 18.10
C ILE A 120 -0.59 -16.29 18.16
N ILE A 121 0.13 -17.35 18.50
CA ILE A 121 -0.44 -18.67 18.76
C ILE A 121 0.19 -19.23 20.02
N HIS A 122 -0.67 -19.65 20.96
CA HIS A 122 -0.25 -20.11 22.28
C HIS A 122 0.72 -19.11 22.97
N ASP A 123 1.96 -19.53 23.23
CA ASP A 123 3.03 -18.77 23.87
C ASP A 123 4.10 -18.26 22.89
N ALA A 124 3.86 -18.39 21.59
CA ALA A 124 4.72 -17.90 20.53
C ALA A 124 4.09 -16.72 19.78
N ALA A 125 4.91 -15.74 19.43
CA ALA A 125 4.55 -14.61 18.58
C ALA A 125 5.45 -14.59 17.35
N ARG A 126 4.91 -14.16 16.21
CA ARG A 126 5.68 -13.87 15.00
C ARG A 126 5.39 -12.44 14.60
N ILE A 127 6.45 -11.65 14.43
CA ILE A 127 6.37 -10.35 13.79
C ILE A 127 6.46 -10.59 12.29
N ILE A 128 5.55 -9.97 11.54
CA ILE A 128 5.47 -10.06 10.09
C ILE A 128 5.61 -8.65 9.54
N GLN A 129 6.57 -8.46 8.64
CA GLN A 129 6.68 -7.27 7.80
C GLN A 129 6.10 -7.62 6.44
N TRP A 130 5.04 -6.93 6.05
CA TRP A 130 4.39 -7.08 4.76
C TRP A 130 4.87 -5.99 3.84
N GLU A 131 5.34 -6.37 2.66
CA GLU A 131 5.73 -5.48 1.58
C GLU A 131 4.81 -5.73 0.39
N ARG A 132 4.87 -4.89 -0.65
CA ARG A 132 4.04 -5.08 -1.84
C ARG A 132 4.36 -6.38 -2.60
N ASP A 133 5.60 -6.83 -2.49
CA ASP A 133 6.16 -8.00 -3.20
C ASP A 133 6.03 -9.31 -2.42
N GLY A 134 5.71 -9.25 -1.14
CA GLY A 134 5.68 -10.42 -0.27
C GLY A 134 5.69 -10.09 1.22
N ALA A 135 6.10 -11.06 2.04
CA ALA A 135 6.17 -10.87 3.48
C ALA A 135 7.45 -11.50 4.06
N ILE A 136 8.02 -10.83 5.05
CA ILE A 136 9.14 -11.30 5.85
C ILE A 136 8.59 -11.70 7.21
N ILE A 137 8.66 -12.99 7.51
CA ILE A 137 8.13 -13.56 8.75
C ILE A 137 9.28 -13.95 9.66
N MET A 138 9.29 -13.43 10.89
CA MET A 138 10.28 -13.82 11.88
C MET A 138 10.06 -15.25 12.40
N GLU A 139 11.15 -15.84 12.90
CA GLU A 139 11.08 -17.05 13.72
C GLU A 139 10.17 -16.87 14.94
N PRO A 140 9.60 -17.97 15.49
CA PRO A 140 8.68 -17.87 16.61
C PRO A 140 9.41 -17.33 17.85
N ILE A 141 8.88 -16.23 18.39
CA ILE A 141 9.35 -15.58 19.61
C ILE A 141 8.52 -16.11 20.77
N TYR A 142 9.14 -16.91 21.63
CA TYR A 142 8.53 -17.38 22.86
C TYR A 142 8.55 -16.26 23.90
N TYR A 143 7.52 -15.42 23.88
CA TYR A 143 7.46 -14.15 24.62
C TYR A 143 7.30 -14.30 26.14
N ASN A 144 7.25 -15.54 26.63
CA ASN A 144 7.36 -15.87 28.06
C ASN A 144 8.82 -15.90 28.55
N ILE A 145 9.78 -16.07 27.64
CA ILE A 145 11.21 -16.21 27.94
C ILE A 145 12.02 -15.12 27.23
N ASP A 146 11.67 -14.83 25.98
CA ASP A 146 12.35 -13.82 25.16
C ASP A 146 11.67 -12.44 25.30
N SER A 147 12.50 -11.41 25.48
CA SER A 147 12.09 -10.00 25.53
C SER A 147 12.00 -9.35 24.15
N ALA A 148 12.31 -10.07 23.06
CA ALA A 148 12.33 -9.53 21.70
C ALA A 148 11.01 -8.90 21.28
N LEU A 149 9.86 -9.48 21.66
CA LEU A 149 8.54 -8.91 21.37
C LEU A 149 8.34 -7.56 22.08
N VAL A 150 8.75 -7.46 23.35
CA VAL A 150 8.67 -6.20 24.12
C VAL A 150 9.63 -5.16 23.53
N ARG A 151 10.84 -5.58 23.16
CA ARG A 151 11.84 -4.72 22.52
C ARG A 151 11.32 -4.18 21.19
N PHE A 152 10.65 -5.01 20.38
CA PHE A 152 10.03 -4.60 19.14
C PHE A 152 8.99 -3.49 19.36
N PHE A 153 8.00 -3.69 20.24
CA PHE A 153 7.00 -2.66 20.52
C PHE A 153 7.61 -1.37 21.09
N SER A 154 8.62 -1.49 21.95
CA SER A 154 9.32 -0.33 22.51
C SER A 154 10.09 0.46 21.44
N GLN A 155 10.74 -0.24 20.51
CA GLN A 155 11.45 0.37 19.37
C GLN A 155 10.45 0.96 18.37
N PHE A 156 9.40 0.24 18.02
CA PHE A 156 8.34 0.71 17.13
C PHE A 156 7.64 1.97 17.67
N SER A 157 7.41 2.04 18.98
CA SER A 157 6.84 3.23 19.65
C SER A 157 7.73 4.47 19.58
N GLN A 158 9.01 4.32 19.29
CA GLN A 158 10.01 5.40 19.25
C GLN A 158 10.58 5.60 17.84
N ALA A 159 10.22 4.71 16.91
CA ALA A 159 10.72 4.73 15.57
C ALA A 159 10.12 5.94 14.81
N PRO A 160 10.91 6.57 13.94
CA PRO A 160 10.45 7.68 13.15
C PRO A 160 9.40 7.18 12.12
N PRO A 161 8.51 8.06 11.63
CA PRO A 161 7.35 7.68 10.80
C PRO A 161 7.71 6.80 9.60
N GLU A 162 8.88 7.03 9.01
CA GLU A 162 9.43 6.30 7.88
C GLU A 162 9.54 4.81 8.21
N LEU A 163 10.14 4.47 9.36
CA LEU A 163 10.29 3.08 9.79
C LEU A 163 8.97 2.46 10.29
N CYS A 164 7.94 3.28 10.48
CA CYS A 164 6.60 2.90 10.94
C CYS A 164 5.60 2.87 9.80
N SER A 165 6.00 2.37 8.62
CA SER A 165 5.15 2.16 7.43
C SER A 165 4.63 3.38 6.65
N ILE A 166 4.88 4.62 7.09
CA ILE A 166 4.29 5.82 6.44
C ILE A 166 5.12 6.29 5.25
N ASN A 167 4.47 6.50 4.09
CA ASN A 167 5.09 7.16 2.95
C ASN A 167 5.18 8.68 3.19
N THR A 168 6.39 9.19 3.38
CA THR A 168 6.65 10.62 3.63
C THR A 168 6.57 11.51 2.39
N MET A 169 6.48 10.92 1.19
CA MET A 169 6.31 11.67 -0.07
C MET A 169 4.87 12.15 -0.28
N VAL A 170 3.92 11.65 0.53
CA VAL A 170 2.55 12.12 0.55
C VAL A 170 2.31 12.83 1.87
N SER A 171 1.82 14.07 1.80
CA SER A 171 1.52 14.87 2.99
C SER A 171 0.14 15.51 2.92
N PRO A 172 -0.51 15.79 4.06
CA PRO A 172 -1.77 16.52 4.08
C PRO A 172 -1.59 17.95 3.54
N VAL A 173 -2.57 18.45 2.80
CA VAL A 173 -2.56 19.81 2.26
C VAL A 173 -3.01 20.82 3.33
N PRO A 174 -2.33 21.98 3.48
CA PRO A 174 -2.82 23.07 4.32
C PRO A 174 -4.23 23.52 3.95
N ALA A 175 -5.04 23.89 4.94
CA ALA A 175 -6.49 24.13 4.76
C ALA A 175 -6.86 25.16 3.68
N CYS A 176 -6.03 26.17 3.44
CA CYS A 176 -6.29 27.18 2.40
C CYS A 176 -6.14 26.61 0.99
N GLU A 177 -5.08 25.83 0.74
CA GLU A 177 -4.81 25.20 -0.55
C GLU A 177 -5.76 24.03 -0.81
N ALA A 178 -6.13 23.30 0.25
CA ALA A 178 -7.11 22.22 0.18
C ALA A 178 -8.47 22.72 -0.34
N LYS A 179 -8.96 23.87 0.14
CA LYS A 179 -10.22 24.46 -0.34
C LYS A 179 -10.19 24.77 -1.83
N LEU A 180 -9.10 25.38 -2.31
CA LEU A 180 -8.94 25.69 -3.73
C LEU A 180 -8.95 24.41 -4.57
N ALA A 181 -8.24 23.37 -4.13
CA ALA A 181 -8.20 22.10 -4.84
C ALA A 181 -9.56 21.40 -4.85
N ILE A 182 -10.28 21.38 -3.72
CA ILE A 182 -11.65 20.85 -3.61
C ILE A 182 -12.59 21.54 -4.60
N ASP A 183 -12.56 22.88 -4.64
CA ASP A 183 -13.40 23.67 -5.55
C ASP A 183 -13.09 23.36 -7.02
N LYS A 184 -11.80 23.23 -7.37
CA LYS A 184 -11.34 22.93 -8.73
C LYS A 184 -11.71 21.50 -9.16
N LEU A 185 -11.57 20.54 -8.26
CA LEU A 185 -11.89 19.12 -8.49
C LEU A 185 -13.39 18.82 -8.37
N LYS A 186 -14.19 19.78 -7.87
CA LYS A 186 -15.62 19.63 -7.58
C LYS A 186 -15.88 18.49 -6.59
N SER A 187 -14.97 18.30 -5.64
CA SER A 187 -15.09 17.30 -4.58
C SER A 187 -15.97 17.82 -3.43
N PRO A 188 -16.51 16.94 -2.58
CA PRO A 188 -17.20 17.36 -1.34
C PRO A 188 -16.29 18.20 -0.43
N GLU A 189 -16.85 19.19 0.29
CA GLU A 189 -16.09 20.07 1.20
C GLU A 189 -15.35 19.33 2.32
N THR A 190 -15.81 18.13 2.67
CA THR A 190 -15.22 17.27 3.72
C THR A 190 -14.09 16.37 3.21
N THR A 191 -13.73 16.44 1.92
CA THR A 191 -12.74 15.54 1.31
C THR A 191 -11.35 15.87 1.84
N ALA A 192 -10.66 14.85 2.35
CA ALA A 192 -9.25 14.98 2.74
C ALA A 192 -8.38 15.13 1.49
N MET A 193 -7.53 16.15 1.48
CA MET A 193 -6.62 16.46 0.37
C MET A 193 -5.18 16.18 0.76
N PHE A 194 -4.44 15.62 -0.18
CA PHE A 194 -3.02 15.29 -0.08
C PHE A 194 -2.22 15.98 -1.17
N GLN A 195 -0.93 16.18 -0.91
CA GLN A 195 0.03 16.68 -1.88
C GLN A 195 1.20 15.71 -2.02
N THR A 196 1.72 15.65 -3.24
CA THR A 196 2.97 14.94 -3.55
C THR A 196 3.69 15.64 -4.69
N THR A 197 4.96 15.31 -4.87
CA THR A 197 5.80 15.80 -5.95
C THR A 197 6.25 14.66 -6.83
N VAL A 198 6.01 14.78 -8.14
CA VAL A 198 6.47 13.80 -9.14
C VAL A 198 7.73 14.34 -9.81
N PRO A 199 8.81 13.55 -9.91
CA PRO A 199 10.02 14.00 -10.59
C PRO A 199 9.72 14.31 -12.06
N ARG A 200 10.25 15.43 -12.55
CA ARG A 200 10.33 15.74 -13.98
C ARG A 200 11.71 15.34 -14.51
N THR A 201 11.82 15.12 -15.81
CA THR A 201 13.10 14.84 -16.48
C THR A 201 14.20 15.83 -16.07
N LYS A 202 15.44 15.30 -16.00
CA LYS A 202 16.62 15.94 -15.39
C LYS A 202 16.74 17.43 -15.73
N GLY A 203 16.59 18.29 -14.71
CA GLY A 203 16.82 19.74 -14.78
C GLY A 203 15.59 20.62 -14.56
N SER A 204 14.38 20.05 -14.53
CA SER A 204 13.14 20.77 -14.20
C SER A 204 12.78 20.62 -12.72
N SER A 205 12.10 21.63 -12.15
CA SER A 205 11.52 21.52 -10.81
C SER A 205 10.48 20.39 -10.77
N ALA A 206 10.40 19.69 -9.64
CA ALA A 206 9.42 18.62 -9.44
C ALA A 206 7.98 19.13 -9.67
N PHE A 207 7.11 18.24 -10.16
CA PHE A 207 5.71 18.53 -10.45
C PHE A 207 4.89 18.34 -9.17
N LEU A 208 4.48 19.43 -8.53
CA LEU A 208 3.60 19.41 -7.35
C LEU A 208 2.14 19.23 -7.79
N ILE A 209 1.42 18.33 -7.14
CA ILE A 209 -0.02 18.13 -7.33
C ILE A 209 -0.75 18.06 -6.00
N LEU A 210 -2.03 18.46 -6.01
CA LEU A 210 -2.98 18.31 -4.91
C LEU A 210 -4.08 17.35 -5.34
N PHE A 211 -4.34 16.29 -4.57
CA PHE A 211 -5.25 15.21 -4.95
C PHE A 211 -6.08 14.72 -3.76
N PRO A 212 -7.30 14.20 -3.98
CA PRO A 212 -8.14 13.71 -2.90
C PRO A 212 -7.62 12.36 -2.40
N CYS A 213 -8.00 11.99 -1.17
CA CYS A 213 -7.92 10.59 -0.73
C CYS A 213 -8.61 9.71 -1.78
N PRO A 214 -7.93 8.72 -2.37
CA PRO A 214 -8.55 7.88 -3.38
C PRO A 214 -9.73 7.11 -2.79
N ASP A 215 -10.80 7.01 -3.57
CA ASP A 215 -11.90 6.10 -3.25
C ASP A 215 -11.38 4.67 -3.31
N MET A 216 -11.62 3.92 -2.23
CA MET A 216 -11.16 2.54 -2.04
C MET A 216 -11.79 1.60 -3.08
N ASN A 217 -11.20 1.51 -4.27
CA ASN A 217 -11.65 0.59 -5.31
C ASN A 217 -10.95 -0.76 -5.20
N THR A 218 -11.76 -1.81 -5.19
CA THR A 218 -11.59 -3.09 -4.50
C THR A 218 -10.77 -4.16 -5.20
N THR A 219 -10.06 -3.85 -6.28
CA THR A 219 -9.78 -4.93 -7.23
C THR A 219 -8.55 -5.76 -6.88
N ILE A 220 -7.43 -5.18 -6.42
CA ILE A 220 -6.23 -5.95 -6.01
C ILE A 220 -5.39 -5.15 -4.98
N PRO A 221 -5.31 -5.59 -3.71
CA PRO A 221 -4.62 -4.86 -2.65
C PRO A 221 -3.09 -5.05 -2.59
N PHE A 222 -2.59 -6.16 -3.15
CA PHE A 222 -1.15 -6.52 -3.14
C PHE A 222 -0.55 -6.42 -4.55
N CYS A 223 0.78 -6.39 -4.64
CA CYS A 223 1.50 -6.23 -5.90
C CYS A 223 1.26 -4.84 -6.51
N CYS A 224 0.47 -4.74 -7.58
CA CYS A 224 0.45 -3.52 -8.39
C CYS A 224 -0.26 -2.31 -7.74
N GLY A 225 -1.22 -2.55 -6.83
CA GLY A 225 -1.80 -1.54 -5.93
C GLY A 225 -2.08 -0.17 -6.56
N THR A 226 -2.69 -0.11 -7.74
CA THR A 226 -2.87 1.15 -8.48
C THR A 226 -3.97 2.02 -7.87
N CYS A 227 -3.59 3.24 -7.49
CA CYS A 227 -4.47 4.31 -7.09
C CYS A 227 -4.41 5.42 -8.15
N ALA A 228 -5.52 5.76 -8.79
CA ALA A 228 -5.53 6.83 -9.77
C ALA A 228 -6.74 7.76 -9.57
N CYS A 229 -6.50 9.06 -9.69
CA CYS A 229 -7.51 10.08 -9.47
C CYS A 229 -7.20 11.36 -10.25
N PRO A 230 -8.21 12.21 -10.49
CA PRO A 230 -7.98 13.58 -10.90
C PRO A 230 -7.23 14.35 -9.80
N ALA A 231 -6.26 15.16 -10.19
CA ALA A 231 -5.46 15.99 -9.30
C ALA A 231 -5.38 17.42 -9.83
N TYR A 232 -5.22 18.39 -8.93
CA TYR A 232 -5.05 19.80 -9.27
C TYR A 232 -3.56 20.16 -9.33
N ASP A 233 -3.14 20.73 -10.46
CA ASP A 233 -1.83 21.37 -10.62
C ASP A 233 -1.95 22.86 -10.27
N PRO A 234 -1.42 23.31 -9.11
CA PRO A 234 -1.47 24.72 -8.73
C PRO A 234 -0.56 25.61 -9.59
N THR A 235 0.45 25.06 -10.28
CA THR A 235 1.37 25.83 -11.12
C THR A 235 0.78 26.11 -12.49
N GLY A 236 0.18 25.08 -13.11
CA GLY A 236 -0.53 25.19 -14.40
C GLY A 236 -1.98 25.68 -14.29
N GLU A 237 -2.51 25.79 -13.06
CA GLU A 237 -3.92 26.07 -12.75
C GLU A 237 -4.93 25.15 -13.48
N CYS A 238 -4.56 23.88 -13.67
CA CYS A 238 -5.35 22.90 -14.42
C CYS A 238 -5.59 21.61 -13.62
N ILE A 239 -6.53 20.79 -14.10
CA ILE A 239 -6.72 19.43 -13.59
C ILE A 239 -5.90 18.49 -14.47
N VAL A 240 -5.16 17.59 -13.82
CA VAL A 240 -4.36 16.54 -14.44
C VAL A 240 -4.83 15.16 -13.94
N TYR A 241 -4.46 14.10 -14.63
CA TYR A 241 -4.70 12.74 -14.16
C TYR A 241 -3.45 12.24 -13.43
N PHE A 242 -3.60 11.91 -12.16
CA PHE A 242 -2.54 11.34 -11.34
C PHE A 242 -2.76 9.85 -11.17
N LYS A 243 -1.68 9.08 -11.39
CA LYS A 243 -1.64 7.64 -11.16
C LYS A 243 -0.46 7.32 -10.25
N ASP A 244 -0.80 6.79 -9.10
CA ASP A 244 0.08 6.14 -8.15
C ASP A 244 -0.01 4.62 -8.37
N SER A 245 1.10 3.96 -8.66
CA SER A 245 1.10 2.52 -8.93
C SER A 245 2.38 1.85 -8.48
N TRP A 246 2.27 0.58 -8.15
CA TRP A 246 3.40 -0.32 -8.01
C TRP A 246 3.52 -1.13 -9.29
N CYS A 247 4.67 -1.04 -9.95
CA CYS A 247 4.88 -1.71 -11.23
C CYS A 247 5.88 -2.85 -11.04
N VAL A 248 5.68 -3.95 -11.77
CA VAL A 248 6.65 -5.04 -11.77
C VAL A 248 8.01 -4.50 -12.23
N SER A 249 9.03 -4.79 -11.45
CA SER A 249 10.42 -4.45 -11.73
C SER A 249 11.10 -5.63 -12.41
N ALA A 250 11.26 -5.53 -13.73
CA ALA A 250 11.95 -6.50 -14.55
C ALA A 250 12.67 -5.80 -15.71
N ASP A 251 13.79 -6.36 -16.16
CA ASP A 251 14.65 -5.75 -17.19
C ASP A 251 13.95 -5.57 -18.55
N ASP A 252 12.87 -6.32 -18.81
CA ASP A 252 12.07 -6.29 -20.02
C ASP A 252 10.81 -5.41 -19.92
N ILE A 253 10.57 -4.79 -18.78
CA ILE A 253 9.43 -3.90 -18.54
C ILE A 253 9.91 -2.45 -18.56
N PHE A 254 9.45 -1.72 -19.57
CA PHE A 254 9.73 -0.29 -19.70
C PHE A 254 8.80 0.54 -18.80
N PRO A 255 9.31 1.60 -18.15
CA PRO A 255 8.47 2.53 -17.41
C PRO A 255 7.39 3.14 -18.30
N GLU A 256 6.15 3.21 -17.81
CA GLU A 256 5.00 3.70 -18.59
C GLU A 256 5.23 5.12 -19.14
N GLY A 257 5.94 5.96 -18.39
CA GLY A 257 6.29 7.31 -18.87
C GLY A 257 7.23 7.32 -20.08
N GLU A 258 8.14 6.34 -20.19
CA GLU A 258 9.00 6.19 -21.37
C GLU A 258 8.19 5.76 -22.59
N ILE A 259 7.19 4.90 -22.40
CA ILE A 259 6.24 4.52 -23.46
C ILE A 259 5.50 5.76 -23.97
N TYR A 260 4.97 6.60 -23.07
CA TYR A 260 4.34 7.86 -23.49
C TYR A 260 5.30 8.81 -24.21
N ALA A 261 6.56 8.88 -23.79
CA ALA A 261 7.58 9.69 -24.46
C ALA A 261 7.88 9.17 -25.88
N GLU A 262 7.94 7.85 -26.07
CA GLU A 262 8.12 7.22 -27.38
C GLU A 262 6.91 7.46 -28.29
N LEU A 263 5.69 7.30 -27.78
CA LEU A 263 4.47 7.56 -28.54
C LEU A 263 4.39 9.03 -28.99
N ALA A 264 4.79 9.97 -28.13
CA ALA A 264 4.88 11.38 -28.46
C ALA A 264 5.96 11.68 -29.51
N ALA A 265 7.13 11.05 -29.41
CA ALA A 265 8.22 11.20 -30.38
C ALA A 265 7.81 10.72 -31.78
N ASN A 266 7.03 9.64 -31.84
CA ASN A 266 6.46 9.09 -33.07
C ASN A 266 5.18 9.80 -33.54
N LYS A 267 4.72 10.84 -32.82
CA LYS A 267 3.52 11.63 -33.14
C LYS A 267 2.26 10.78 -33.27
N VAL A 268 2.14 9.74 -32.45
CA VAL A 268 0.94 8.91 -32.40
C VAL A 268 -0.24 9.79 -31.96
N LEU A 269 -1.32 9.71 -32.73
CA LEU A 269 -2.53 10.51 -32.49
C LEU A 269 -3.39 9.91 -31.38
N HIS A 270 -4.22 10.74 -30.76
CA HIS A 270 -5.23 10.34 -29.76
C HIS A 270 -4.67 9.65 -28.49
N VAL A 271 -3.41 9.93 -28.16
CA VAL A 271 -2.78 9.47 -26.91
C VAL A 271 -2.63 10.66 -25.95
N ALA A 272 -2.90 10.44 -24.66
CA ALA A 272 -2.66 11.44 -23.62
C ALA A 272 -1.17 11.80 -23.53
N HIS A 273 -0.86 13.03 -23.14
CA HIS A 273 0.52 13.46 -22.95
C HIS A 273 0.97 13.22 -21.52
N CYS A 274 2.11 12.54 -21.36
CA CYS A 274 2.77 12.39 -20.07
C CYS A 274 3.49 13.69 -19.68
N LEU A 275 3.02 14.35 -18.63
CA LEU A 275 3.54 15.62 -18.13
C LEU A 275 4.72 15.46 -17.16
N ALA A 276 4.70 14.38 -16.37
CA ALA A 276 5.76 14.00 -15.45
C ALA A 276 5.57 12.54 -15.06
N SER A 277 6.68 11.85 -14.81
CA SER A 277 6.65 10.48 -14.33
C SER A 277 7.99 10.07 -13.77
N GLY A 278 7.98 9.07 -12.90
CA GLY A 278 9.20 8.41 -12.47
C GLY A 278 8.99 7.58 -11.23
N ASP A 279 10.03 6.82 -10.92
CA ASP A 279 10.14 6.06 -9.68
C ASP A 279 10.09 7.01 -8.48
N VAL A 280 9.40 6.60 -7.44
CA VAL A 280 9.35 7.34 -6.18
C VAL A 280 10.66 7.10 -5.44
N GLU A 281 11.47 8.15 -5.26
CA GLU A 281 12.68 8.06 -4.45
C GLU A 281 12.31 8.00 -2.97
N HIS A 282 12.82 7.01 -2.24
CA HIS A 282 12.55 6.85 -0.81
C HIS A 282 13.79 7.22 0.01
N LEU A 283 13.62 8.09 1.01
CA LEU A 283 14.68 8.46 1.97
C LEU A 283 14.24 8.16 3.40
N PRO A 284 15.02 7.35 4.17
CA PRO A 284 16.11 6.47 3.71
C PRO A 284 15.62 5.44 2.67
N GLU A 285 16.49 4.79 1.89
CA GLU A 285 16.08 3.82 0.85
C GLU A 285 15.19 2.71 1.44
N GLN A 286 13.88 2.88 1.36
CA GLN A 286 12.88 1.89 1.77
C GLN A 286 12.57 0.95 0.62
N LYS A 287 13.62 0.39 0.00
CA LYS A 287 13.42 -0.62 -1.03
C LYS A 287 12.76 -1.85 -0.38
N PRO A 288 11.83 -2.54 -1.07
CA PRO A 288 11.33 -3.83 -0.62
C PRO A 288 12.51 -4.77 -0.35
N HIS A 289 12.65 -5.25 0.90
CA HIS A 289 13.76 -6.14 1.27
C HIS A 289 13.43 -7.60 0.99
N ALA A 290 12.15 -7.94 0.78
CA ALA A 290 11.71 -9.32 0.59
C ALA A 290 12.47 -10.01 -0.57
N GLN A 291 12.73 -9.28 -1.66
CA GLN A 291 13.48 -9.80 -2.81
C GLN A 291 15.00 -9.93 -2.57
N GLU A 292 15.57 -9.10 -1.72
CA GLU A 292 16.96 -9.28 -1.30
C GLU A 292 17.07 -10.47 -0.35
N TYR A 293 16.18 -10.53 0.63
CA TYR A 293 16.14 -11.56 1.65
C TYR A 293 15.80 -12.95 1.10
N SER A 294 15.01 -13.04 0.03
CA SER A 294 14.74 -14.30 -0.66
C SER A 294 16.02 -14.99 -1.17
N LYS A 295 17.08 -14.24 -1.46
CA LYS A 295 18.36 -14.77 -1.96
C LYS A 295 19.26 -15.31 -0.85
N HIS A 296 18.92 -15.09 0.42
CA HIS A 296 19.74 -15.56 1.52
C HIS A 296 19.53 -17.04 1.84
N PRO A 297 20.58 -17.75 2.32
CA PRO A 297 20.48 -19.18 2.68
C PRO A 297 19.48 -19.49 3.80
N TRP A 298 19.15 -18.49 4.63
CA TRP A 298 18.21 -18.67 5.74
C TRP A 298 16.74 -18.56 5.32
N ALA A 299 16.45 -18.12 4.08
CA ALA A 299 15.10 -18.04 3.54
C ALA A 299 14.63 -19.43 3.07
N CYS A 300 13.34 -19.71 3.26
CA CYS A 300 12.74 -20.95 2.77
C CYS A 300 12.55 -20.86 1.25
N GLN A 301 13.25 -21.70 0.48
CA GLN A 301 13.30 -21.56 -0.98
C GLN A 301 12.16 -22.29 -1.70
N LYS A 302 11.63 -23.37 -1.13
CA LYS A 302 10.63 -24.20 -1.80
C LYS A 302 9.30 -23.45 -1.94
N GLY A 303 8.94 -23.16 -3.19
CA GLY A 303 7.74 -22.42 -3.54
C GLY A 303 7.85 -20.91 -3.30
N LEU A 304 9.07 -20.39 -3.12
CA LEU A 304 9.32 -18.96 -3.01
C LEU A 304 9.43 -18.35 -4.41
N GLU A 305 8.40 -17.60 -4.80
CA GLU A 305 8.39 -16.79 -6.01
C GLU A 305 8.05 -15.36 -5.61
N ILE A 306 9.06 -14.48 -5.68
CA ILE A 306 8.89 -13.05 -5.39
C ILE A 306 9.15 -12.29 -6.69
N THR A 307 8.11 -11.61 -7.15
CA THR A 307 8.18 -10.64 -8.23
C THR A 307 8.37 -9.26 -7.60
N SER A 308 9.50 -8.63 -7.91
CA SER A 308 9.80 -7.31 -7.35
C SER A 308 8.88 -6.25 -7.96
N HIS A 309 8.46 -5.27 -7.16
CA HIS A 309 7.75 -4.08 -7.63
C HIS A 309 8.49 -2.80 -7.25
N ILE A 310 8.33 -1.78 -8.08
CA ILE A 310 8.82 -0.42 -7.86
C ILE A 310 7.61 0.52 -7.77
N HIS A 311 7.67 1.44 -6.82
CA HIS A 311 6.66 2.49 -6.67
C HIS A 311 6.88 3.57 -7.74
N TYR A 312 5.84 3.84 -8.55
CA TYR A 312 5.90 4.68 -9.73
C TYR A 312 4.76 5.69 -9.75
N HIS A 313 5.08 6.95 -10.02
CA HIS A 313 4.10 8.02 -10.21
C HIS A 313 4.06 8.45 -11.68
N LEU A 314 2.84 8.71 -12.18
CA LEU A 314 2.57 9.19 -13.53
C LEU A 314 1.54 10.32 -13.51
N ILE A 315 1.80 11.38 -14.28
CA ILE A 315 0.88 12.49 -14.50
C ILE A 315 0.58 12.61 -15.99
N LEU A 316 -0.70 12.56 -16.35
CA LEU A 316 -1.19 12.79 -17.71
C LEU A 316 -2.00 14.09 -17.79
N ASP A 317 -1.99 14.72 -18.96
CA ASP A 317 -2.76 15.95 -19.24
C ASP A 317 -4.26 15.72 -19.45
N LEU A 318 -4.67 14.47 -19.69
CA LEU A 318 -6.03 14.10 -20.01
C LEU A 318 -6.65 13.29 -18.86
N VAL A 319 -7.72 13.83 -18.28
CA VAL A 319 -8.56 13.11 -17.31
C VAL A 319 -9.71 12.44 -18.06
N GLY A 320 -9.75 11.10 -18.00
CA GLY A 320 -10.86 10.31 -18.56
C GLY A 320 -12.11 10.36 -17.68
N GLU A 321 -13.27 10.10 -18.29
CA GLU A 321 -14.52 9.85 -17.58
C GLU A 321 -14.84 8.35 -17.54
N ALA A 322 -15.72 7.94 -16.62
CA ALA A 322 -16.15 6.55 -16.55
C ALA A 322 -16.79 6.10 -17.88
N LEU A 323 -16.47 4.88 -18.33
CA LEU A 323 -17.03 4.29 -19.55
C LEU A 323 -18.56 4.13 -19.52
N THR A 324 -19.20 4.37 -18.38
CA THR A 324 -20.66 4.39 -18.23
C THR A 324 -21.30 5.76 -18.47
N ASN A 325 -20.49 6.83 -18.54
CA ASN A 325 -20.97 8.21 -18.54
C ASN A 325 -21.06 8.84 -19.93
N PHE A 326 -20.84 8.07 -21.01
CA PHE A 326 -21.02 8.58 -22.36
C PHE A 326 -22.47 9.07 -22.57
N ARG A 327 -22.62 10.20 -23.23
CA ARG A 327 -23.92 10.79 -23.56
C ARG A 327 -24.63 10.03 -24.68
N SER A 328 -23.86 9.31 -25.48
CA SER A 328 -24.36 8.49 -26.58
C SER A 328 -23.39 7.37 -26.96
N SER A 329 -23.90 6.31 -27.60
CA SER A 329 -23.06 5.25 -28.16
C SER A 329 -22.04 5.76 -29.17
N ARG A 330 -22.28 6.92 -29.79
CA ARG A 330 -21.32 7.57 -30.71
C ARG A 330 -20.02 7.94 -30.01
N GLU A 331 -20.07 8.44 -28.78
CA GLU A 331 -18.85 8.83 -28.04
C GLU A 331 -17.98 7.60 -27.75
N LEU A 332 -18.60 6.49 -27.33
CA LEU A 332 -17.89 5.22 -27.13
C LEU A 332 -17.26 4.70 -28.43
N VAL A 333 -18.03 4.71 -29.53
CA VAL A 333 -17.51 4.28 -30.84
C VAL A 333 -16.40 5.20 -31.32
N GLN A 334 -16.47 6.51 -31.04
CA GLN A 334 -15.42 7.46 -31.37
C GLN A 334 -14.15 7.19 -30.56
N ALA A 335 -14.25 6.93 -29.26
CA ALA A 335 -13.10 6.57 -28.44
C ALA A 335 -12.39 5.30 -28.94
N ILE A 336 -13.17 4.28 -29.34
CA ILE A 336 -12.63 3.05 -29.96
C ILE A 336 -11.97 3.37 -31.31
N HIS A 337 -12.63 4.16 -32.15
CA HIS A 337 -12.09 4.57 -33.45
C HIS A 337 -10.77 5.33 -33.30
N ASP A 338 -10.67 6.25 -32.36
CA ASP A 338 -9.48 7.07 -32.10
C ASP A 338 -8.32 6.20 -31.58
N ALA A 339 -8.61 5.22 -30.72
CA ALA A 339 -7.64 4.23 -30.29
C ALA A 339 -7.10 3.39 -31.47
N LEU A 340 -7.97 2.96 -32.39
CA LEU A 340 -7.57 2.23 -33.60
C LEU A 340 -6.73 3.10 -34.55
N ILE A 341 -7.01 4.40 -34.66
CA ILE A 341 -6.15 5.32 -35.44
C ILE A 341 -4.76 5.42 -34.82
N GLY A 342 -4.68 5.51 -33.49
CA GLY A 342 -3.41 5.51 -32.77
C GLY A 342 -2.60 4.24 -33.03
N GLU A 343 -3.25 3.07 -32.97
CA GLU A 343 -2.62 1.77 -33.24
C GLU A 343 -2.17 1.59 -34.69
N LEU A 344 -2.99 2.02 -35.65
CA LEU A 344 -2.73 1.86 -37.08
C LEU A 344 -1.78 2.90 -37.65
N HIS A 345 -1.32 3.86 -36.84
CA HIS A 345 -0.35 4.85 -37.29
C HIS A 345 0.93 4.10 -37.70
N PRO A 346 1.32 4.12 -39.00
CA PRO A 346 2.45 3.34 -39.44
C PRO A 346 3.71 3.89 -38.79
N SER A 347 4.42 3.03 -38.06
CA SER A 347 5.80 3.25 -37.64
C SER A 347 6.57 3.63 -38.90
N SER A 348 6.91 4.92 -39.03
CA SER A 348 7.54 5.49 -40.22
C SER A 348 9.04 5.33 -40.16
#